data_AF-A0A7Z0Y1G3-F1
#
_entry.id   AF-A0A7Z0Y1G3-F1
#
_cell.length_a   1.000
_cell.length_b   1.000
_cell.length_c   1.000
_cell.angle_alpha   90.00
_cell.angle_beta   90.00
_cell.angle_gamma   90.00
#
_symmetry.space_group_name_H-M   'P 1'
#
loop_
_entity.id
_entity.type
_entity.pdbx_description
1 polymer ?
#
loop_
_entity_poly.entity_id
_entity_poly.type
_entity_poly.pdbx_seq_one_letter_code
_entity_poly.pdbx_strand_id
1 'polypeptide(L)'
;MSLSIVHTRAALGVNAPPITIEVHISNGLPGLTMVGLPETTVKEARDRVRSAIINSGYEFPAKKITINLAPADLPKEGGRYDLPIAVALLAASEQLTALNLEAYELVGELALTGALRGVPGAISSATEAIRAGRNIIVATENAAEVGLISKEGCFIADHLQTVCAFLEGKHALERPLAQDMASPTTTADLSDVIGQEQGKRGLEITAAGGHNLLLIGPPGTGKTMLASRLSGILPPLSNEEALESAAILSLVNADTVQKQWQQRPFRSPHHSASLTAMVGGGAIPAPGEISLAHNGILFLDELPEFERRTLDALREPIESGQIHLSRTRAKITYPARFQLIAAMNPSPTGHYQGNHNRCTPEQTLRYLNRLSGPFLDRFDLSLEIPLPPPGILSQHASKGENSATVKKRVIAAQERQYQRQKKLNAHLEGREIQKYCVLHHDDARWLEGALVHLGLSIRAWQRLLKVARTIADIEQADSISRQHLQEAVSYRAIDRLLIHLQKLLA
;
A
#
# COMPACT_ATOMS: atom_id res chain seq x y z
N MET A 1 -30.07 -25.29 23.83
CA MET A 1 -29.48 -26.21 22.83
C MET A 1 -28.07 -26.54 23.28
N SER A 2 -27.64 -27.81 23.21
CA SER A 2 -26.29 -28.20 23.65
C SER A 2 -25.16 -27.78 22.71
N LEU A 3 -25.49 -27.28 21.51
CA LEU A 3 -24.55 -26.78 20.50
C LEU A 3 -24.86 -25.31 20.21
N SER A 4 -23.82 -24.48 20.18
CA SER A 4 -23.87 -23.09 19.70
C SER A 4 -22.81 -22.87 18.62
N ILE A 5 -23.15 -22.05 17.63
CA ILE A 5 -22.27 -21.69 16.52
C ILE A 5 -22.16 -20.17 16.49
N VAL A 6 -20.93 -19.66 16.47
CA VAL A 6 -20.64 -18.21 16.38
C VAL A 6 -19.62 -17.97 15.28
N HIS A 7 -19.81 -16.92 14.50
CA HIS A 7 -18.88 -16.53 13.44
C HIS A 7 -17.86 -15.50 13.93
N THR A 8 -16.64 -15.63 13.43
CA THR A 8 -15.53 -14.71 13.69
C THR A 8 -14.57 -14.72 12.50
N ARG A 9 -13.47 -13.98 12.58
CA ARG A 9 -12.46 -13.88 11.51
C ARG A 9 -11.05 -14.09 12.02
N ALA A 10 -10.23 -14.75 11.21
CA ALA A 10 -8.79 -14.76 11.42
C ALA A 10 -8.16 -13.42 11.00
N ALA A 11 -6.94 -13.13 11.43
CA ALA A 11 -6.10 -12.12 10.77
C ALA A 11 -4.97 -12.81 10.01
N LEU A 12 -4.97 -12.66 8.69
CA LEU A 12 -3.92 -13.13 7.81
C LEU A 12 -3.44 -11.98 6.92
N GLY A 13 -2.53 -11.18 7.47
CA GLY A 13 -2.12 -9.93 6.84
C GLY A 13 -3.34 -9.01 6.67
N VAL A 14 -3.57 -8.56 5.44
CA VAL A 14 -4.73 -7.72 5.09
C VAL A 14 -6.03 -8.51 4.87
N ASN A 15 -5.97 -9.85 4.86
CA ASN A 15 -7.13 -10.71 4.67
C ASN A 15 -7.70 -11.16 6.01
N ALA A 16 -9.02 -11.31 6.06
CA ALA A 16 -9.75 -11.80 7.22
C ALA A 16 -10.66 -12.99 6.84
N PRO A 17 -10.11 -14.21 6.72
CA PRO A 17 -10.90 -15.37 6.34
C PRO A 17 -11.89 -15.77 7.45
N PRO A 18 -13.04 -16.38 7.10
CA PRO A 18 -14.06 -16.80 8.04
C PRO A 18 -13.57 -17.92 8.95
N ILE A 19 -13.84 -17.77 10.24
CA ILE A 19 -13.70 -18.81 11.26
C ILE A 19 -15.06 -19.02 11.92
N THR A 20 -15.39 -20.27 12.19
CA THR A 20 -16.57 -20.65 12.94
C THR A 20 -16.15 -21.28 14.26
N ILE A 21 -16.73 -20.78 15.35
CA ILE A 21 -16.54 -21.31 16.70
C ILE A 21 -17.77 -22.11 17.06
N GLU A 22 -17.59 -23.41 17.22
CA GLU A 22 -18.64 -24.32 17.63
C GLU A 22 -18.39 -24.75 19.07
N VAL A 23 -19.38 -24.57 19.94
CA VAL A 23 -19.30 -24.96 21.34
C VAL A 23 -20.35 -26.01 21.62
N HIS A 24 -19.91 -27.19 22.04
CA HIS A 24 -20.78 -28.28 22.47
C HIS A 24 -20.61 -28.56 23.97
N ILE A 25 -21.72 -28.53 24.70
CA ILE A 25 -21.78 -28.82 26.13
C ILE A 25 -22.44 -30.18 26.34
N SER A 26 -21.72 -31.11 26.99
CA SER A 26 -22.16 -32.48 27.23
C SER A 26 -22.13 -32.82 28.72
N ASN A 27 -22.96 -33.79 29.12
CA ASN A 27 -22.94 -34.31 30.48
C ASN A 27 -21.63 -35.10 30.71
N GLY A 28 -21.00 -34.90 31.87
CA GLY A 28 -19.72 -35.52 32.21
C GLY A 28 -18.94 -34.67 33.21
N LEU A 29 -17.74 -35.14 33.58
CA LEU A 29 -16.84 -34.39 34.47
C LEU A 29 -16.50 -33.02 33.86
N PRO A 30 -16.44 -31.94 34.67
CA PRO A 30 -16.05 -30.63 34.20
C PRO A 30 -14.70 -30.66 33.49
N GLY A 31 -14.65 -30.14 32.27
CA GLY A 31 -13.43 -30.11 31.48
C GLY A 31 -13.63 -29.38 30.16
N LEU A 32 -12.63 -28.61 29.75
CA LEU A 32 -12.66 -27.85 28.50
C LEU A 32 -11.61 -28.39 27.53
N THR A 33 -12.06 -28.79 26.34
CA THR A 33 -11.20 -29.28 25.26
C THR A 33 -11.32 -28.34 24.06
N MET A 34 -10.20 -27.89 23.51
CA MET A 34 -10.18 -27.09 22.29
C MET A 34 -9.59 -27.86 21.11
N VAL A 35 -10.30 -27.85 19.99
CA VAL A 35 -10.00 -28.56 18.75
C VAL A 35 -9.84 -27.53 17.61
N GLY A 36 -9.01 -27.82 16.60
CA GLY A 36 -8.76 -26.91 15.48
C GLY A 36 -7.36 -26.28 15.45
N LEU A 37 -6.38 -26.90 16.12
CA LEU A 37 -4.98 -26.45 16.20
C LEU A 37 -4.77 -25.01 16.71
N PRO A 38 -5.35 -24.62 17.87
CA PRO A 38 -5.08 -23.31 18.46
C PRO A 38 -3.63 -23.20 18.95
N GLU A 39 -3.00 -22.05 18.74
CA GLU A 39 -1.71 -21.72 19.38
C GLU A 39 -1.84 -21.65 20.91
N THR A 40 -0.69 -21.61 21.62
CA THR A 40 -0.66 -21.54 23.09
C THR A 40 -1.46 -20.37 23.65
N THR A 41 -1.38 -19.20 23.01
CA THR A 41 -2.13 -17.99 23.41
C THR A 41 -3.64 -18.20 23.35
N VAL A 42 -4.13 -18.91 22.32
CA VAL A 42 -5.55 -19.28 22.22
C VAL A 42 -5.89 -20.36 23.25
N LYS A 43 -4.98 -21.28 23.57
CA LYS A 43 -5.18 -22.25 24.68
C LYS A 43 -5.32 -21.58 26.04
N GLU A 44 -4.59 -20.49 26.27
CA GLU A 44 -4.68 -19.66 27.48
C GLU A 44 -5.98 -18.85 27.55
N ALA A 45 -6.69 -18.68 26.43
CA ALA A 45 -8.02 -18.06 26.41
C ALA A 45 -9.00 -18.76 27.36
N ARG A 46 -8.80 -20.05 27.66
CA ARG A 46 -9.61 -20.79 28.64
C ARG A 46 -9.73 -20.03 29.97
N ASP A 47 -8.60 -19.62 30.53
CA ASP A 47 -8.57 -19.05 31.87
C ASP A 47 -9.02 -17.57 31.84
N ARG A 48 -8.72 -16.86 30.74
CA ARG A 48 -9.24 -15.49 30.52
C ARG A 48 -10.75 -15.45 30.33
N VAL A 49 -11.29 -16.24 29.40
CA VAL A 49 -12.72 -16.32 29.11
C VAL A 49 -13.49 -16.77 30.35
N ARG A 50 -12.99 -17.76 31.09
CA ARG A 50 -13.61 -18.19 32.35
C ARG A 50 -13.72 -17.04 33.35
N SER A 51 -12.63 -16.30 33.56
CA SER A 51 -12.60 -15.17 34.48
C SER A 51 -13.54 -14.05 34.02
N ALA A 52 -13.51 -13.73 32.73
CA ALA A 52 -14.36 -12.71 32.12
C ALA A 52 -15.85 -13.02 32.27
N ILE A 53 -16.27 -14.28 32.04
CA ILE A 53 -17.65 -14.75 32.22
C ILE A 53 -18.10 -14.55 33.69
N ILE A 54 -17.30 -15.04 34.64
CA ILE A 54 -17.62 -14.97 36.08
C ILE A 54 -17.71 -13.51 36.55
N ASN A 55 -16.72 -12.70 36.20
CA ASN A 55 -16.68 -11.29 36.59
C ASN A 55 -17.74 -10.44 35.89
N SER A 56 -18.28 -10.93 34.77
CA SER A 56 -19.42 -10.34 34.08
C SER A 56 -20.78 -10.76 34.68
N GLY A 57 -20.80 -11.56 35.75
CA GLY A 57 -22.04 -11.97 36.44
C GLY A 57 -22.74 -13.18 35.83
N TYR A 58 -22.06 -13.93 34.94
CA TYR A 58 -22.55 -15.17 34.36
C TYR A 58 -21.92 -16.39 35.03
N GLU A 59 -22.57 -17.54 34.91
CA GLU A 59 -22.05 -18.80 35.44
C GLU A 59 -21.15 -19.50 34.42
N PHE A 60 -19.98 -19.98 34.85
CA PHE A 60 -19.15 -20.82 33.99
C PHE A 60 -19.64 -22.28 34.07
N PRO A 61 -20.04 -22.93 32.95
CA PRO A 61 -20.65 -24.26 33.00
C PRO A 61 -19.73 -25.33 33.60
N ALA A 62 -20.17 -25.99 34.68
CA ALA A 62 -19.48 -27.11 35.30
C ALA A 62 -19.76 -28.45 34.57
N LYS A 63 -19.59 -28.47 33.25
CA LYS A 63 -19.87 -29.62 32.37
C LYS A 63 -18.68 -29.89 31.45
N LYS A 64 -18.76 -30.96 30.65
CA LYS A 64 -17.74 -31.25 29.62
C LYS A 64 -18.00 -30.38 28.39
N ILE A 65 -17.08 -29.46 28.13
CA ILE A 65 -17.14 -28.44 27.06
C ILE A 65 -16.14 -28.81 25.96
N THR A 66 -16.61 -28.83 24.72
CA THR A 66 -15.76 -28.95 23.53
C THR A 66 -15.91 -27.70 22.68
N ILE A 67 -14.80 -27.02 22.38
CA ILE A 67 -14.74 -25.84 21.51
C ILE A 67 -13.99 -26.23 20.25
N ASN A 68 -14.62 -26.08 19.09
CA ASN A 68 -14.00 -26.34 17.79
C ASN A 68 -13.83 -25.02 17.04
N LEU A 69 -12.60 -24.73 16.59
CA LEU A 69 -12.27 -23.58 15.74
C LEU A 69 -12.05 -24.06 14.30
N ALA A 70 -13.07 -23.90 13.46
CA ALA A 70 -13.04 -24.32 12.05
C ALA A 70 -12.82 -23.13 11.10
N PRO A 71 -12.12 -23.29 9.97
CA PRO A 71 -11.45 -24.51 9.51
C PRO A 71 -10.04 -24.70 10.13
N ALA A 72 -9.55 -25.94 10.20
CA ALA A 72 -8.32 -26.29 10.95
C ALA A 72 -7.01 -25.79 10.32
N ASP A 73 -7.00 -25.48 9.02
CA ASP A 73 -5.86 -25.09 8.20
C ASP A 73 -5.44 -23.61 8.37
N LEU A 74 -6.32 -22.77 8.91
CA LEU A 74 -6.01 -21.37 9.20
C LEU A 74 -5.28 -21.22 10.54
N PRO A 75 -4.25 -20.37 10.65
CA PRO A 75 -3.62 -20.08 11.93
C PRO A 75 -4.59 -19.31 12.83
N LYS A 76 -4.77 -19.78 14.07
CA LYS A 76 -5.52 -19.08 15.11
C LYS A 76 -4.56 -18.57 16.18
N GLU A 77 -4.26 -17.28 16.11
CA GLU A 77 -3.34 -16.59 17.02
C GLU A 77 -4.01 -15.38 17.70
N GLY A 78 -3.57 -15.07 18.92
CA GLY A 78 -3.97 -13.88 19.66
C GLY A 78 -5.31 -13.98 20.39
N GLY A 79 -5.69 -12.92 21.11
CA GLY A 79 -6.89 -12.88 21.96
C GLY A 79 -8.21 -12.62 21.24
N ARG A 80 -8.22 -12.40 19.92
CA ARG A 80 -9.42 -12.05 19.13
C ARG A 80 -10.60 -13.02 19.25
N TYR A 81 -10.32 -14.25 19.65
CA TYR A 81 -11.29 -15.32 19.76
C TYR A 81 -11.96 -15.37 21.15
N ASP A 82 -11.50 -14.58 22.12
CA ASP A 82 -12.04 -14.63 23.48
C ASP A 82 -13.53 -14.25 23.52
N LEU A 83 -13.91 -13.14 22.87
CA LEU A 83 -15.29 -12.69 22.78
C LEU A 83 -16.22 -13.72 22.11
N PRO A 84 -15.94 -14.20 20.87
CA PRO A 84 -16.82 -15.18 20.23
C PRO A 84 -16.88 -16.51 21.01
N ILE A 85 -15.79 -16.94 21.68
CA ILE A 85 -15.81 -18.12 22.55
C ILE A 85 -16.75 -17.88 23.76
N ALA A 86 -16.65 -16.73 24.42
CA ALA A 86 -17.49 -16.39 25.55
C ALA A 86 -18.98 -16.39 25.18
N VAL A 87 -19.34 -15.73 24.06
CA VAL A 87 -20.72 -15.68 23.58
C VAL A 87 -21.23 -17.08 23.21
N ALA A 88 -20.41 -17.89 22.52
CA ALA A 88 -20.79 -19.26 22.17
C ALA A 88 -21.00 -20.15 23.40
N LEU A 89 -20.21 -19.98 24.46
CA LEU A 89 -20.39 -20.68 25.74
C LEU A 89 -21.69 -20.27 26.45
N LEU A 90 -21.99 -18.96 26.50
CA LEU A 90 -23.22 -18.46 27.13
C LEU A 90 -24.48 -18.92 26.36
N ALA A 91 -24.42 -18.95 25.03
CA ALA A 91 -25.50 -19.47 24.20
C ALA A 91 -25.68 -21.00 24.35
N ALA A 92 -24.59 -21.78 24.32
CA ALA A 92 -24.66 -23.24 24.49
C ALA A 92 -25.08 -23.66 25.91
N SER A 93 -24.86 -22.80 26.91
CA SER A 93 -25.32 -23.01 28.29
C SER A 93 -26.70 -22.45 28.58
N GLU A 94 -27.41 -21.94 27.57
CA GLU A 94 -28.76 -21.38 27.67
C GLU A 94 -28.86 -20.15 28.59
N GLN A 95 -27.72 -19.53 28.94
CA GLN A 95 -27.67 -18.28 29.70
C GLN A 95 -27.90 -17.05 28.82
N LEU A 96 -27.66 -17.18 27.51
CA LEU A 96 -27.91 -16.14 26.52
C LEU A 96 -29.00 -16.60 25.56
N THR A 97 -30.15 -15.93 25.59
CA THR A 97 -31.21 -16.13 24.60
C THR A 97 -30.96 -15.22 23.40
N ALA A 98 -29.92 -15.53 22.64
CA ALA A 98 -29.52 -14.67 21.52
C ALA A 98 -30.43 -14.87 20.31
N LEU A 99 -31.08 -13.79 19.88
CA LEU A 99 -31.83 -13.77 18.63
C LEU A 99 -30.84 -13.57 17.48
N ASN A 100 -30.76 -14.52 16.55
CA ASN A 100 -30.07 -14.37 15.26
C ASN A 100 -28.53 -14.18 15.35
N LEU A 101 -27.83 -15.04 16.11
CA LEU A 101 -26.35 -15.06 16.19
C LEU A 101 -25.66 -15.19 14.81
N GLU A 102 -26.31 -15.85 13.85
CA GLU A 102 -25.79 -16.04 12.50
C GLU A 102 -25.62 -14.72 11.72
N ALA A 103 -26.37 -13.67 12.10
CA ALA A 103 -26.27 -12.35 11.49
C ALA A 103 -25.04 -11.55 11.96
N TYR A 104 -24.33 -12.02 12.97
CA TYR A 104 -23.22 -11.31 13.60
C TYR A 104 -21.91 -12.07 13.54
N GLU A 105 -20.82 -11.34 13.35
CA GLU A 105 -19.46 -11.78 13.57
C GLU A 105 -18.88 -11.06 14.77
N LEU A 106 -18.22 -11.80 15.67
CA LEU A 106 -17.70 -11.28 16.93
C LEU A 106 -16.18 -11.34 16.92
N VAL A 107 -15.53 -10.20 17.17
CA VAL A 107 -14.06 -10.08 17.16
C VAL A 107 -13.61 -9.21 18.33
N GLY A 108 -12.83 -9.77 19.25
CA GLY A 108 -12.32 -9.00 20.39
C GLY A 108 -11.60 -9.86 21.42
N GLU A 109 -10.64 -9.24 22.10
CA GLU A 109 -9.97 -9.83 23.26
C GLU A 109 -10.74 -9.49 24.54
N LEU A 110 -10.76 -10.42 25.50
CA LEU A 110 -11.37 -10.18 26.81
C LEU A 110 -10.30 -10.05 27.89
N ALA A 111 -10.36 -8.93 28.62
CA ALA A 111 -9.68 -8.81 29.90
C ALA A 111 -10.35 -9.74 30.93
N LEU A 112 -9.62 -10.07 32.01
CA LEU A 112 -10.16 -10.88 33.11
C LEU A 112 -11.41 -10.29 33.74
N THR A 113 -11.61 -8.97 33.65
CA THR A 113 -12.78 -8.25 34.15
C THR A 113 -14.03 -8.41 33.29
N GLY A 114 -13.89 -8.85 32.04
CA GLY A 114 -14.94 -8.82 31.03
C GLY A 114 -14.87 -7.63 30.06
N ALA A 115 -13.94 -6.68 30.27
CA ALA A 115 -13.72 -5.57 29.34
C ALA A 115 -13.18 -6.07 28.00
N LEU A 116 -13.71 -5.52 26.90
CA LEU A 116 -13.24 -5.78 25.54
C LEU A 116 -12.00 -4.95 25.24
N ARG A 117 -11.00 -5.59 24.65
CA ARG A 117 -9.78 -4.95 24.15
C ARG A 117 -9.71 -5.04 22.63
N GLY A 118 -9.12 -4.00 22.05
CA GLY A 118 -8.91 -3.89 20.63
C GLY A 118 -7.97 -4.96 20.09
N VAL A 119 -8.20 -5.36 18.84
CA VAL A 119 -7.37 -6.35 18.16
C VAL A 119 -6.88 -5.82 16.82
N PRO A 120 -5.69 -6.23 16.35
CA PRO A 120 -5.18 -5.80 15.05
C PRO A 120 -6.02 -6.39 13.90
N GLY A 121 -6.09 -5.66 12.78
CA GLY A 121 -6.82 -6.11 11.58
C GLY A 121 -8.34 -6.00 11.72
N ALA A 122 -8.84 -5.07 12.53
CA ALA A 122 -10.27 -4.81 12.67
C ALA A 122 -10.88 -4.29 11.35
N ILE A 123 -10.15 -3.45 10.58
CA ILE A 123 -10.58 -2.97 9.26
C ILE A 123 -10.86 -4.14 8.30
N SER A 124 -9.90 -5.06 8.17
CA SER A 124 -10.05 -6.25 7.32
C SER A 124 -11.20 -7.15 7.78
N SER A 125 -11.30 -7.38 9.09
CA SER A 125 -12.37 -8.21 9.67
C SER A 125 -13.75 -7.63 9.38
N ALA A 126 -13.92 -6.32 9.61
CA ALA A 126 -15.18 -5.62 9.37
C ALA A 126 -15.54 -5.55 7.89
N THR A 127 -14.57 -5.26 7.02
CA THR A 127 -14.79 -5.20 5.57
C THR A 127 -15.26 -6.55 5.03
N GLU A 128 -14.64 -7.65 5.47
CA GLU A 128 -15.01 -9.01 5.03
C GLU A 128 -16.31 -9.52 5.66
N ALA A 129 -16.64 -9.11 6.90
CA ALA A 129 -17.93 -9.40 7.53
C ALA A 129 -19.09 -8.73 6.75
N ILE A 130 -18.95 -7.44 6.47
CA ILE A 130 -19.93 -6.66 5.70
C ILE A 130 -20.07 -7.21 4.28
N ARG A 131 -18.96 -7.59 3.62
CA ARG A 131 -18.99 -8.27 2.31
C ARG A 131 -19.75 -9.60 2.34
N ALA A 132 -19.67 -10.33 3.45
CA ALA A 132 -20.42 -11.57 3.66
C ALA A 132 -21.88 -11.34 4.08
N GLY A 133 -22.35 -10.08 4.16
CA GLY A 133 -23.72 -9.75 4.54
C GLY A 133 -24.00 -9.88 6.05
N ARG A 134 -22.95 -9.91 6.88
CA ARG A 134 -23.08 -9.96 8.35
C ARG A 134 -22.63 -8.67 8.99
N ASN A 135 -23.22 -8.37 10.14
CA ASN A 135 -22.77 -7.30 11.01
C ASN A 135 -21.56 -7.78 11.83
N ILE A 136 -20.70 -6.85 12.26
CA ILE A 136 -19.55 -7.16 13.11
C ILE A 136 -19.62 -6.37 14.41
N ILE A 137 -19.28 -7.02 15.52
CA ILE A 137 -19.13 -6.40 16.84
C ILE A 137 -17.64 -6.44 17.19
N VAL A 138 -17.06 -5.27 17.44
CA VAL A 138 -15.65 -5.07 17.82
C VAL A 138 -15.53 -4.26 19.12
N ALA A 139 -14.33 -4.23 19.69
CA ALA A 139 -14.05 -3.40 20.86
C ALA A 139 -14.15 -1.90 20.53
N THR A 140 -14.56 -1.08 21.49
CA THR A 140 -14.55 0.40 21.38
C THR A 140 -13.16 0.96 21.05
N GLU A 141 -12.09 0.29 21.47
CA GLU A 141 -10.70 0.65 21.10
C GLU A 141 -10.45 0.59 19.58
N ASN A 142 -11.17 -0.26 18.83
CA ASN A 142 -11.10 -0.31 17.36
C ASN A 142 -12.05 0.68 16.66
N ALA A 143 -12.86 1.46 17.39
CA ALA A 143 -13.90 2.33 16.81
C ALA A 143 -13.34 3.30 15.76
N ALA A 144 -12.15 3.83 16.02
CA ALA A 144 -11.41 4.70 15.09
C ALA A 144 -11.13 4.05 13.73
N GLU A 145 -10.78 2.76 13.73
CA GLU A 145 -10.41 2.02 12.53
C GLU A 145 -11.65 1.59 11.74
N VAL A 146 -12.64 1.01 12.42
CA VAL A 146 -13.87 0.55 11.76
C VAL A 146 -14.78 1.71 11.35
N GLY A 147 -14.67 2.87 12.00
CA GLY A 147 -15.37 4.09 11.61
C GLY A 147 -14.92 4.65 10.25
N LEU A 148 -13.78 4.22 9.73
CA LEU A 148 -13.31 4.55 8.39
C LEU A 148 -14.14 3.85 7.30
N ILE A 149 -14.83 2.76 7.66
CA ILE A 149 -15.67 2.01 6.75
C ILE A 149 -17.01 2.75 6.63
N SER A 150 -17.26 3.37 5.49
CA SER A 150 -18.49 4.14 5.25
C SER A 150 -19.77 3.29 5.15
N LYS A 151 -19.67 1.97 5.28
CA LYS A 151 -20.80 1.04 5.18
C LYS A 151 -21.37 0.72 6.55
N GLU A 152 -22.69 0.59 6.62
CA GLU A 152 -23.35 0.10 7.83
C GLU A 152 -22.95 -1.36 8.13
N GLY A 153 -23.02 -1.73 9.40
CA GLY A 153 -22.79 -3.10 9.86
C GLY A 153 -21.71 -3.25 10.94
N CYS A 154 -21.02 -2.18 11.33
CA CYS A 154 -20.10 -2.19 12.46
C CYS A 154 -20.77 -1.70 13.74
N PHE A 155 -20.58 -2.46 14.83
CA PHE A 155 -21.00 -2.11 16.18
C PHE A 155 -19.79 -2.15 17.12
N ILE A 156 -19.79 -1.27 18.12
CA ILE A 156 -18.72 -1.17 19.11
C ILE A 156 -19.25 -1.53 20.50
N ALA A 157 -18.42 -2.21 21.29
CA ALA A 157 -18.72 -2.55 22.66
C ALA A 157 -17.46 -2.47 23.54
N ASP A 158 -17.64 -2.12 24.80
CA ASP A 158 -16.60 -1.98 25.81
C ASP A 158 -16.51 -3.17 26.77
N HIS A 159 -17.58 -3.97 26.88
CA HIS A 159 -17.71 -5.02 27.89
C HIS A 159 -18.53 -6.22 27.41
N LEU A 160 -18.24 -7.43 27.91
CA LEU A 160 -18.97 -8.65 27.55
C LEU A 160 -20.47 -8.52 27.86
N GLN A 161 -20.80 -7.86 28.97
CA GLN A 161 -22.19 -7.59 29.37
C GLN A 161 -22.96 -6.74 28.35
N THR A 162 -22.33 -5.71 27.78
CA THR A 162 -22.99 -4.83 26.79
C THR A 162 -23.26 -5.58 25.49
N VAL A 163 -22.33 -6.45 25.07
CA VAL A 163 -22.55 -7.38 23.94
C VAL A 163 -23.70 -8.34 24.22
N CYS A 164 -23.74 -8.98 25.39
CA CYS A 164 -24.79 -9.94 25.73
C CYS A 164 -26.17 -9.25 25.80
N ALA A 165 -26.26 -8.09 26.45
CA ALA A 165 -27.50 -7.32 26.52
C ALA A 165 -28.01 -6.91 25.13
N PHE A 166 -27.11 -6.60 24.19
CA PHE A 166 -27.47 -6.32 22.80
C PHE A 166 -28.01 -7.55 22.06
N LEU A 167 -27.35 -8.70 22.19
CA LEU A 167 -27.79 -9.94 21.54
C LEU A 167 -29.15 -10.44 22.06
N GLU A 168 -29.54 -10.06 23.27
CA GLU A 168 -30.86 -10.32 23.86
C GLU A 168 -31.91 -9.23 23.52
N GLY A 169 -31.53 -8.17 22.80
CA GLY A 169 -32.42 -7.06 22.46
C GLY A 169 -32.73 -6.11 23.63
N LYS A 170 -31.98 -6.18 24.73
CA LYS A 170 -32.15 -5.34 25.94
C LYS A 170 -31.39 -4.02 25.85
N HIS A 171 -30.39 -3.92 24.98
CA HIS A 171 -29.57 -2.74 24.79
C HIS A 171 -29.26 -2.54 23.29
N ALA A 172 -28.99 -1.32 22.86
CA ALA A 172 -28.55 -1.02 21.50
C ALA A 172 -27.06 -0.68 21.54
N LEU A 173 -26.23 -1.37 20.75
CA LEU A 173 -24.82 -1.01 20.63
C LEU A 173 -24.66 0.26 19.79
N GLU A 174 -23.68 1.06 20.19
CA GLU A 174 -23.28 2.23 19.42
C GLU A 174 -22.64 1.81 18.09
N ARG A 175 -22.79 2.68 17.09
CA ARG A 175 -22.09 2.57 15.81
C ARG A 175 -20.84 3.44 15.89
N PRO A 176 -19.71 3.01 15.30
CA PRO A 176 -18.54 3.86 15.23
C PRO A 176 -18.89 5.13 14.45
N LEU A 177 -18.52 6.28 15.00
CA LEU A 177 -18.71 7.56 14.32
C LEU A 177 -17.73 7.66 13.16
N ALA A 178 -18.24 7.97 11.97
CA ALA A 178 -17.40 8.44 10.88
C ALA A 178 -16.80 9.79 11.32
N GLN A 179 -15.51 9.81 11.63
CA GLN A 179 -14.85 11.07 12.00
C GLN A 179 -14.68 11.92 10.75
N ASP A 180 -15.01 13.22 10.86
CA ASP A 180 -14.63 14.22 9.87
C ASP A 180 -13.11 14.38 9.92
N MET A 181 -12.44 13.65 9.04
CA MET A 181 -10.98 13.59 9.01
C MET A 181 -10.42 14.93 8.52
N ALA A 182 -9.43 15.45 9.26
CA ALA A 182 -8.76 16.69 8.92
C ALA A 182 -8.25 16.67 7.48
N SER A 183 -8.48 17.76 6.75
CA SER A 183 -7.96 17.92 5.39
C SER A 183 -6.44 17.70 5.39
N PRO A 184 -5.90 16.95 4.41
CA PRO A 184 -4.48 16.66 4.38
C PRO A 184 -3.68 17.97 4.31
N THR A 185 -2.84 18.21 5.31
CA THR A 185 -1.90 19.33 5.32
C THR A 185 -0.78 19.03 4.34
N THR A 186 -0.94 19.49 3.10
CA THR A 186 0.16 19.51 2.12
C THR A 186 1.26 20.43 2.63
N THR A 187 2.42 19.87 3.00
CA THR A 187 3.53 20.62 3.61
C THR A 187 4.57 21.12 2.60
N ALA A 188 4.53 20.67 1.34
CA ALA A 188 5.55 20.97 0.35
C ALA A 188 4.96 21.49 -0.98
N ASP A 189 5.30 22.74 -1.34
CA ASP A 189 4.88 23.38 -2.59
C ASP A 189 5.97 23.25 -3.67
N LEU A 190 5.55 23.09 -4.93
CA LEU A 190 6.40 23.16 -6.12
C LEU A 190 6.95 24.57 -6.35
N SER A 191 6.25 25.61 -5.86
CA SER A 191 6.72 26.98 -5.97
C SER A 191 8.04 27.24 -5.24
N ASP A 192 8.36 26.41 -4.25
CA ASP A 192 9.61 26.51 -3.47
C ASP A 192 10.83 26.03 -4.27
N VAL A 193 10.62 25.28 -5.36
CA VAL A 193 11.69 24.79 -6.21
C VAL A 193 12.09 25.90 -7.18
N ILE A 194 13.25 26.51 -6.91
CA ILE A 194 13.82 27.56 -7.75
C ILE A 194 14.43 26.93 -9.00
N GLY A 195 13.94 27.34 -10.18
CA GLY A 195 14.35 26.77 -11.47
C GLY A 195 13.88 25.32 -11.67
N GLN A 196 14.63 24.55 -12.46
CA GLN A 196 14.37 23.14 -12.77
C GLN A 196 13.00 22.89 -13.44
N GLU A 197 12.63 23.71 -14.42
CA GLU A 197 11.35 23.58 -15.14
C GLU A 197 11.17 22.20 -15.80
N GLN A 198 12.26 21.62 -16.32
CA GLN A 198 12.23 20.24 -16.84
C GLN A 198 11.91 19.20 -15.74
N GLY A 199 12.42 19.41 -14.51
CA GLY A 199 12.10 18.56 -13.36
C GLY A 199 10.64 18.68 -12.95
N LYS A 200 10.10 19.91 -12.90
CA LYS A 200 8.69 20.18 -12.57
C LYS A 200 7.74 19.56 -13.61
N ARG A 201 8.02 19.78 -14.90
CA ARG A 201 7.26 19.17 -16.01
C ARG A 201 7.32 17.65 -15.96
N GLY A 202 8.50 17.08 -15.68
CA GLY A 202 8.67 15.64 -15.52
C GLY A 202 7.90 15.05 -14.33
N LEU A 203 7.80 15.77 -13.21
CA LEU A 203 6.96 15.37 -12.07
C LEU A 203 5.47 15.41 -12.42
N GLU A 204 5.03 16.42 -13.15
CA GLU A 204 3.65 16.53 -13.63
C GLU A 204 3.26 15.33 -14.52
N ILE A 205 4.11 14.99 -15.50
CA ILE A 205 3.87 13.84 -16.40
C ILE A 205 3.86 12.53 -15.60
N THR A 206 4.81 12.38 -14.68
CA THR A 206 4.91 11.25 -13.76
C THR A 206 3.61 11.09 -12.94
N ALA A 207 3.11 12.18 -12.35
CA ALA A 207 1.88 12.18 -11.56
C ALA A 207 0.62 11.91 -12.40
N ALA A 208 0.53 12.52 -13.59
CA ALA A 208 -0.63 12.37 -14.47
C ALA A 208 -0.75 10.95 -15.04
N GLY A 209 0.36 10.28 -15.34
CA GLY A 209 0.35 8.96 -15.97
C GLY A 209 0.52 7.78 -15.02
N GLY A 210 0.93 8.02 -13.76
CA GLY A 210 1.33 6.96 -12.83
C GLY A 210 2.65 6.29 -13.22
N HIS A 211 3.53 7.02 -13.91
CA HIS A 211 4.78 6.49 -14.47
C HIS A 211 5.89 6.39 -13.42
N ASN A 212 6.86 5.49 -13.61
CA ASN A 212 8.03 5.43 -12.74
C ASN A 212 9.11 6.41 -13.21
N LEU A 213 9.76 7.10 -12.27
CA LEU A 213 10.69 8.20 -12.55
C LEU A 213 12.06 7.96 -11.92
N LEU A 214 13.11 8.15 -12.72
CA LEU A 214 14.50 8.19 -12.28
C LEU A 214 15.08 9.61 -12.44
N LEU A 215 15.58 10.18 -11.34
CA LEU A 215 16.27 11.47 -11.32
C LEU A 215 17.78 11.25 -11.28
N ILE A 216 18.49 11.78 -12.27
CA ILE A 216 19.94 11.67 -12.38
C ILE A 216 20.55 13.05 -12.30
N GLY A 217 21.51 13.25 -11.42
CA GLY A 217 22.22 14.53 -11.37
C GLY A 217 23.24 14.60 -10.25
N PRO A 218 24.15 15.58 -10.28
CA PRO A 218 25.14 15.78 -9.24
C PRO A 218 24.53 16.05 -7.86
N PRO A 219 25.31 15.94 -6.77
CA PRO A 219 24.87 16.34 -5.44
C PRO A 219 24.47 17.83 -5.41
N GLY A 220 23.49 18.18 -4.59
CA GLY A 220 23.03 19.56 -4.43
C GLY A 220 22.06 20.09 -5.50
N THR A 221 21.63 19.26 -6.46
CA THR A 221 20.66 19.68 -7.49
C THR A 221 19.19 19.63 -7.06
N GLY A 222 18.90 19.24 -5.82
CA GLY A 222 17.54 19.21 -5.27
C GLY A 222 16.69 18.00 -5.71
N LYS A 223 17.30 16.86 -6.06
CA LYS A 223 16.59 15.63 -6.47
C LYS A 223 15.57 15.15 -5.43
N THR A 224 16.01 15.02 -4.17
CA THR A 224 15.16 14.63 -3.03
C THR A 224 14.06 15.66 -2.78
N MET A 225 14.39 16.96 -2.94
CA MET A 225 13.43 18.05 -2.85
C MET A 225 12.33 17.89 -3.90
N LEU A 226 12.68 17.72 -5.19
CA LEU A 226 11.74 17.47 -6.28
C LEU A 226 10.85 16.24 -6.00
N ALA A 227 11.45 15.10 -5.65
CA ALA A 227 10.70 13.86 -5.41
C ALA A 227 9.67 13.99 -4.28
N SER A 228 10.03 14.68 -3.18
CA SER A 228 9.11 14.88 -2.04
C SER A 228 7.87 15.74 -2.38
N ARG A 229 7.93 16.59 -3.43
CA ARG A 229 6.78 17.41 -3.87
C ARG A 229 5.78 16.63 -4.71
N LEU A 230 6.12 15.42 -5.17
CA LEU A 230 5.22 14.57 -5.93
C LEU A 230 3.93 14.25 -5.14
N SER A 231 4.06 14.04 -3.83
CA SER A 231 2.92 13.79 -2.93
C SER A 231 1.91 14.95 -2.92
N GLY A 232 2.39 16.19 -3.10
CA GLY A 232 1.56 17.39 -3.12
C GLY A 232 0.77 17.58 -4.41
N ILE A 233 1.24 17.01 -5.53
CA ILE A 233 0.57 17.12 -6.84
C ILE A 233 -0.29 15.92 -7.20
N LEU A 234 -0.11 14.78 -6.53
CA LEU A 234 -0.95 13.61 -6.76
C LEU A 234 -2.39 13.84 -6.26
N PRO A 235 -3.39 13.23 -6.92
CA PRO A 235 -4.76 13.21 -6.42
C PRO A 235 -4.83 12.49 -5.07
N PRO A 236 -5.76 12.88 -4.17
CA PRO A 236 -6.00 12.12 -2.94
C PRO A 236 -6.42 10.68 -3.26
N LEU A 237 -6.29 9.79 -2.27
CA LEU A 237 -6.80 8.42 -2.41
C LEU A 237 -8.33 8.42 -2.45
N SER A 238 -8.90 7.56 -3.28
CA SER A 238 -10.32 7.19 -3.16
C SER A 238 -10.57 6.49 -1.82
N ASN A 239 -11.83 6.43 -1.38
CA ASN A 239 -12.17 5.75 -0.12
C ASN A 239 -11.76 4.27 -0.11
N GLU A 240 -11.87 3.58 -1.25
CA GLU A 240 -11.45 2.18 -1.37
C GLU A 240 -9.93 2.04 -1.26
N GLU A 241 -9.16 2.84 -1.99
CA GLU A 241 -7.69 2.84 -1.89
C GLU A 241 -7.21 3.24 -0.49
N ALA A 242 -7.89 4.20 0.16
CA ALA A 242 -7.59 4.64 1.52
C ALA A 242 -7.85 3.52 2.54
N LEU A 243 -8.95 2.75 2.39
CA LEU A 243 -9.22 1.58 3.22
C LEU A 243 -8.15 0.49 3.03
N GLU A 244 -7.72 0.22 1.80
CA GLU A 244 -6.65 -0.74 1.51
C GLU A 244 -5.32 -0.34 2.20
N SER A 245 -4.90 0.92 2.05
CA SER A 245 -3.68 1.44 2.68
C SER A 245 -3.81 1.46 4.22
N ALA A 246 -4.98 1.83 4.75
CA ALA A 246 -5.27 1.82 6.18
C ALA A 246 -5.21 0.40 6.77
N ALA A 247 -5.73 -0.60 6.05
CA ALA A 247 -5.69 -2.00 6.49
C ALA A 247 -4.24 -2.50 6.64
N ILE A 248 -3.33 -2.10 5.75
CA ILE A 248 -1.90 -2.45 5.86
C ILE A 248 -1.25 -1.72 7.05
N LEU A 249 -1.53 -0.41 7.19
CA LEU A 249 -0.96 0.41 8.26
C LEU A 249 -1.40 -0.06 9.65
N SER A 250 -2.68 -0.43 9.81
CA SER A 250 -3.26 -0.94 11.06
C SER A 250 -2.52 -2.18 11.59
N LEU A 251 -1.94 -3.00 10.71
CA LEU A 251 -1.14 -4.17 11.12
C LEU A 251 0.18 -3.80 11.78
N VAL A 252 0.72 -2.61 11.50
CA VAL A 252 2.01 -2.14 12.03
C VAL A 252 1.80 -1.12 13.15
N ASN A 253 0.90 -0.16 12.95
CA ASN A 253 0.62 0.92 13.88
C ASN A 253 -0.79 1.52 13.67
N ALA A 254 -1.71 1.15 14.55
CA ALA A 254 -3.10 1.62 14.54
C ALA A 254 -3.23 3.15 14.74
N ASP A 255 -2.40 3.75 15.60
CA ASP A 255 -2.46 5.20 15.92
C ASP A 255 -2.12 6.09 14.73
N THR A 256 -1.41 5.56 13.73
CA THR A 256 -0.96 6.32 12.57
C THR A 256 -2.03 6.37 11.47
N VAL A 257 -2.99 5.44 11.47
CA VAL A 257 -4.02 5.31 10.43
C VAL A 257 -4.84 6.59 10.29
N GLN A 258 -5.22 7.20 11.43
CA GLN A 258 -6.04 8.42 11.41
C GLN A 258 -5.31 9.63 10.80
N LYS A 259 -4.01 9.77 11.08
CA LYS A 259 -3.21 10.90 10.59
C LYS A 259 -2.96 10.84 9.08
N GLN A 260 -2.99 9.64 8.51
CA GLN A 260 -2.64 9.39 7.10
C GLN A 260 -3.87 9.05 6.23
N TRP A 261 -5.08 9.24 6.75
CA TRP A 261 -6.29 8.94 5.99
C TRP A 261 -6.41 9.80 4.73
N GLN A 262 -6.75 9.14 3.62
CA GLN A 262 -6.81 9.70 2.26
C GLN A 262 -5.51 10.36 1.74
N GLN A 263 -4.42 10.31 2.52
CA GLN A 263 -3.10 10.76 2.10
C GLN A 263 -2.38 9.62 1.39
N ARG A 264 -1.68 9.94 0.30
CA ARG A 264 -0.83 8.94 -0.36
C ARG A 264 0.38 8.65 0.53
N PRO A 265 0.61 7.37 0.89
CA PRO A 265 1.82 7.01 1.62
C PRO A 265 3.07 7.43 0.85
N PHE A 266 4.03 8.03 1.54
CA PHE A 266 5.35 8.32 0.98
C PHE A 266 6.39 7.59 1.82
N ARG A 267 7.03 6.56 1.24
CA ARG A 267 8.06 5.76 1.91
C ARG A 267 9.42 6.09 1.31
N SER A 268 10.38 6.37 2.18
CA SER A 268 11.76 6.70 1.82
C SER A 268 12.72 5.85 2.66
N PRO A 269 12.81 4.54 2.41
CA PRO A 269 13.73 3.68 3.14
C PRO A 269 15.18 4.11 2.91
N HIS A 270 16.00 4.00 3.97
CA HIS A 270 17.44 4.23 3.85
C HIS A 270 18.07 3.13 2.98
N HIS A 271 19.14 3.44 2.24
CA HIS A 271 19.80 2.48 1.33
C HIS A 271 20.38 1.24 2.04
N SER A 272 20.53 1.28 3.37
CA SER A 272 20.91 0.15 4.22
C SER A 272 19.75 -0.79 4.57
N ALA A 273 18.54 -0.55 4.04
CA ALA A 273 17.38 -1.38 4.28
C ALA A 273 17.60 -2.80 3.73
N SER A 274 17.46 -3.80 4.62
CA SER A 274 17.57 -5.21 4.24
C SER A 274 16.45 -5.63 3.29
N LEU A 275 16.67 -6.74 2.57
CA LEU A 275 15.63 -7.37 1.73
C LEU A 275 14.31 -7.61 2.51
N THR A 276 14.42 -8.00 3.79
CA THR A 276 13.26 -8.26 4.65
C THR A 276 12.52 -6.99 5.03
N ALA A 277 13.23 -5.87 5.23
CA ALA A 277 12.60 -4.57 5.48
C ALA A 277 11.87 -4.05 4.23
N MET A 278 12.50 -4.22 3.07
CA MET A 278 11.93 -3.75 1.79
C MET A 278 10.71 -4.55 1.36
N VAL A 279 10.83 -5.87 1.31
CA VAL A 279 9.81 -6.78 0.74
C VAL A 279 8.83 -7.29 1.80
N GLY A 280 9.25 -7.34 3.06
CA GLY A 280 8.51 -7.95 4.16
C GLY A 280 9.03 -9.36 4.50
N GLY A 281 8.66 -9.85 5.67
CA GLY A 281 9.12 -11.14 6.17
C GLY A 281 8.86 -11.35 7.66
N GLY A 282 9.63 -12.25 8.28
CA GLY A 282 9.38 -12.74 9.63
C GLY A 282 8.88 -14.18 9.66
N ALA A 283 8.71 -14.75 10.86
CA ALA A 283 8.11 -16.08 11.03
C ALA A 283 6.63 -16.08 10.60
N ILE A 284 5.92 -15.02 11.01
CA ILE A 284 4.64 -14.59 10.46
C ILE A 284 4.97 -13.43 9.51
N PRO A 285 4.70 -13.54 8.20
CA PRO A 285 5.09 -12.52 7.24
C PRO A 285 4.40 -11.17 7.53
N ALA A 286 5.16 -10.18 7.98
CA ALA A 286 4.74 -8.79 8.12
C ALA A 286 4.94 -8.03 6.80
N PRO A 287 4.16 -6.96 6.53
CA PRO A 287 4.34 -6.13 5.36
C PRO A 287 5.70 -5.39 5.41
N GLY A 288 6.35 -5.25 4.25
CA GLY A 288 7.56 -4.43 4.09
C GLY A 288 7.27 -3.02 3.57
N GLU A 289 8.31 -2.24 3.31
CA GLU A 289 8.24 -0.87 2.77
C GLU A 289 7.42 -0.79 1.48
N ILE A 290 7.49 -1.80 0.61
CA ILE A 290 6.71 -1.83 -0.64
C ILE A 290 5.20 -1.90 -0.40
N SER A 291 4.77 -2.67 0.60
CA SER A 291 3.35 -2.79 0.96
C SER A 291 2.89 -1.58 1.75
N LEU A 292 3.77 -1.02 2.58
CA LEU A 292 3.50 0.23 3.29
C LEU A 292 3.46 1.46 2.36
N ALA A 293 3.97 1.36 1.14
CA ALA A 293 3.85 2.34 0.06
C ALA A 293 2.64 2.07 -0.87
N HIS A 294 1.77 1.10 -0.56
CA HIS A 294 0.63 0.78 -1.39
C HIS A 294 -0.30 1.99 -1.62
N ASN A 295 -0.71 2.17 -2.87
CA ASN A 295 -1.44 3.31 -3.44
C ASN A 295 -0.69 4.67 -3.31
N GLY A 296 0.60 4.62 -2.97
CA GLY A 296 1.45 5.78 -2.75
C GLY A 296 2.74 5.74 -3.56
N ILE A 297 3.79 6.31 -2.97
CA ILE A 297 5.10 6.49 -3.58
C ILE A 297 6.15 5.74 -2.75
N LEU A 298 6.99 4.96 -3.44
CA LEU A 298 8.25 4.45 -2.90
C LEU A 298 9.40 5.28 -3.50
N PHE A 299 10.08 6.06 -2.66
CA PHE A 299 11.22 6.87 -3.03
C PHE A 299 12.53 6.20 -2.61
N LEU A 300 13.43 5.96 -3.57
CA LEU A 300 14.77 5.41 -3.34
C LEU A 300 15.82 6.47 -3.65
N ASP A 301 16.40 7.09 -2.63
CA ASP A 301 17.53 8.00 -2.80
C ASP A 301 18.84 7.22 -2.91
N GLU A 302 19.82 7.76 -3.64
CA GLU A 302 21.12 7.11 -3.84
C GLU A 302 21.01 5.66 -4.37
N LEU A 303 20.20 5.46 -5.40
CA LEU A 303 19.81 4.14 -5.91
C LEU A 303 20.98 3.11 -6.04
N PRO A 304 22.19 3.46 -6.54
CA PRO A 304 23.31 2.52 -6.66
C PRO A 304 23.95 2.08 -5.33
N GLU A 305 23.58 2.68 -4.20
CA GLU A 305 24.03 2.26 -2.86
C GLU A 305 23.18 1.13 -2.27
N PHE A 306 21.99 0.89 -2.82
CA PHE A 306 21.20 -0.28 -2.44
C PHE A 306 21.85 -1.59 -2.90
N GLU A 307 21.66 -2.65 -2.12
CA GLU A 307 22.06 -3.99 -2.55
C GLU A 307 21.30 -4.42 -3.81
N ARG A 308 22.04 -4.93 -4.81
CA ARG A 308 21.46 -5.38 -6.08
C ARG A 308 20.33 -6.40 -5.90
N ARG A 309 20.49 -7.34 -4.96
CA ARG A 309 19.46 -8.34 -4.64
C ARG A 309 18.15 -7.71 -4.16
N THR A 310 18.24 -6.63 -3.39
CA THR A 310 17.08 -5.90 -2.88
C THR A 310 16.34 -5.18 -4.00
N LEU A 311 17.06 -4.50 -4.90
CA LEU A 311 16.47 -3.85 -6.07
C LEU A 311 15.84 -4.85 -7.04
N ASP A 312 16.53 -5.96 -7.31
CA ASP A 312 16.02 -7.00 -8.21
C ASP A 312 14.73 -7.66 -7.66
N ALA A 313 14.56 -7.72 -6.34
CA ALA A 313 13.34 -8.23 -5.70
C ALA A 313 12.12 -7.30 -5.88
N LEU A 314 12.32 -6.01 -6.19
CA LEU A 314 11.23 -5.07 -6.45
C LEU A 314 10.60 -5.27 -7.84
N ARG A 315 11.29 -5.94 -8.76
CA ARG A 315 10.87 -6.06 -10.17
C ARG A 315 9.50 -6.70 -10.34
N GLU A 316 9.21 -7.74 -9.57
CA GLU A 316 7.93 -8.46 -9.61
C GLU A 316 6.81 -7.61 -8.99
N PRO A 317 6.94 -7.06 -7.77
CA PRO A 317 5.94 -6.16 -7.19
C PRO A 317 5.57 -4.95 -8.06
N ILE A 318 6.55 -4.36 -8.78
CA ILE A 318 6.29 -3.22 -9.69
C ILE A 318 5.35 -3.62 -10.84
N GLU A 319 5.38 -4.89 -11.29
CA GLU A 319 4.55 -5.37 -12.39
C GLU A 319 3.23 -5.97 -11.92
N SER A 320 3.26 -6.83 -10.89
CA SER A 320 2.07 -7.52 -10.37
C SER A 320 1.22 -6.63 -9.47
N GLY A 321 1.82 -5.62 -8.85
CA GLY A 321 1.20 -4.79 -7.81
C GLY A 321 0.91 -5.55 -6.52
N GLN A 322 1.51 -6.73 -6.32
CA GLN A 322 1.34 -7.56 -5.12
C GLN A 322 2.64 -8.31 -4.80
N ILE A 323 2.82 -8.69 -3.54
CA ILE A 323 3.93 -9.53 -3.09
C ILE A 323 3.39 -10.76 -2.37
N HIS A 324 3.90 -11.93 -2.77
CA HIS A 324 3.57 -13.21 -2.15
C HIS A 324 4.69 -13.61 -1.19
N LEU A 325 4.40 -13.60 0.12
CA LEU A 325 5.33 -14.02 1.15
C LEU A 325 4.99 -15.43 1.62
N SER A 326 5.84 -16.39 1.26
CA SER A 326 5.77 -17.77 1.76
C SER A 326 6.84 -17.99 2.83
N ARG A 327 6.42 -18.34 4.05
CA ARG A 327 7.30 -18.68 5.18
C ARG A 327 6.82 -19.98 5.84
N THR A 328 7.59 -20.48 6.79
CA THR A 328 7.36 -21.78 7.44
C THR A 328 5.99 -21.89 8.12
N ARG A 329 5.43 -20.79 8.64
CA ARG A 329 4.14 -20.78 9.36
C ARG A 329 2.94 -20.27 8.55
N ALA A 330 3.15 -19.46 7.52
CA ALA A 330 2.05 -18.86 6.76
C ALA A 330 2.44 -18.45 5.34
N LYS A 331 1.42 -18.40 4.48
CA LYS A 331 1.48 -17.80 3.14
C LYS A 331 0.55 -16.59 3.13
N ILE A 332 1.12 -15.41 2.94
CA ILE A 332 0.37 -14.15 2.96
C ILE A 332 0.68 -13.38 1.68
N THR A 333 -0.36 -12.82 1.06
CA THR A 333 -0.22 -11.91 -0.06
C THR A 333 -0.53 -10.51 0.42
N TYR A 334 0.41 -9.58 0.20
CA TYR A 334 0.18 -8.17 0.46
C TYR A 334 0.07 -7.40 -0.85
N PRO A 335 -0.87 -6.44 -0.96
CA PRO A 335 -0.87 -5.53 -2.08
C PRO A 335 0.35 -4.59 -1.99
N ALA A 336 0.89 -4.24 -3.14
CA ALA A 336 2.12 -3.46 -3.31
C ALA A 336 2.06 -2.64 -4.61
N ARG A 337 0.90 -2.04 -4.92
CA ARG A 337 0.78 -1.07 -6.01
C ARG A 337 1.38 0.26 -5.56
N PHE A 338 2.65 0.51 -5.86
CA PHE A 338 3.33 1.76 -5.53
C PHE A 338 3.93 2.38 -6.80
N GLN A 339 4.01 3.70 -6.83
CA GLN A 339 4.77 4.42 -7.85
C GLN A 339 6.24 4.48 -7.43
N LEU A 340 7.15 4.01 -8.29
CA LEU A 340 8.59 4.00 -8.01
C LEU A 340 9.23 5.31 -8.48
N ILE A 341 9.81 6.04 -7.53
CA ILE A 341 10.62 7.23 -7.79
C ILE A 341 12.01 6.96 -7.25
N ALA A 342 13.05 7.19 -8.04
CA ALA A 342 14.42 7.01 -7.60
C ALA A 342 15.28 8.22 -7.95
N ALA A 343 16.31 8.45 -7.15
CA ALA A 343 17.33 9.44 -7.41
C ALA A 343 18.71 8.80 -7.36
N MET A 344 19.61 9.23 -8.24
CA MET A 344 21.00 8.80 -8.20
C MET A 344 21.96 9.84 -8.73
N ASN A 345 23.22 9.67 -8.37
CA ASN A 345 24.31 10.38 -8.98
C ASN A 345 24.72 9.67 -10.28
N PRO A 346 25.21 10.39 -11.31
CA PRO A 346 25.63 9.77 -12.56
C PRO A 346 26.97 9.01 -12.44
N SER A 347 27.77 9.29 -11.42
CA SER A 347 29.04 8.63 -11.12
C SER A 347 29.30 8.63 -9.60
N PRO A 348 30.27 7.84 -9.10
CA PRO A 348 30.68 7.86 -7.69
C PRO A 348 31.15 9.24 -7.19
N THR A 349 31.70 10.07 -8.07
CA THR A 349 32.18 11.43 -7.75
C THR A 349 31.10 12.49 -7.96
N GLY A 350 29.87 12.08 -8.30
CA GLY A 350 28.74 12.98 -8.53
C GLY A 350 28.72 13.64 -9.91
N HIS A 351 29.82 13.62 -10.67
CA HIS A 351 29.95 14.30 -11.96
C HIS A 351 30.44 13.32 -13.03
N TYR A 352 29.85 13.37 -14.23
CA TYR A 352 30.29 12.57 -15.37
C TYR A 352 30.84 13.42 -16.53
N GLN A 353 30.68 14.75 -16.48
CA GLN A 353 31.21 15.72 -17.43
C GLN A 353 31.97 16.85 -16.71
N GLY A 354 33.00 17.40 -17.36
CA GLY A 354 33.77 18.58 -16.90
C GLY A 354 35.00 18.27 -16.03
N ASN A 355 35.74 19.34 -15.65
CA ASN A 355 37.00 19.29 -14.90
C ASN A 355 36.91 18.67 -13.48
N HIS A 356 35.68 18.45 -12.99
CA HIS A 356 35.43 17.82 -11.69
C HIS A 356 35.18 16.31 -11.77
N ASN A 357 35.12 15.73 -12.97
CA ASN A 357 35.06 14.28 -13.13
C ASN A 357 36.42 13.67 -12.82
N ARG A 358 36.52 12.97 -11.67
CA ARG A 358 37.72 12.24 -11.24
C ARG A 358 37.59 10.73 -11.48
N CYS A 359 36.52 10.28 -12.12
CA CYS A 359 36.27 8.86 -12.39
C CYS A 359 36.56 8.50 -13.84
N THR A 360 37.17 7.34 -14.05
CA THR A 360 37.28 6.77 -15.40
C THR A 360 35.91 6.30 -15.91
N PRO A 361 35.70 6.21 -17.23
CA PRO A 361 34.48 5.63 -17.80
C PRO A 361 34.21 4.21 -17.28
N GLU A 362 35.26 3.40 -17.09
CA GLU A 362 35.16 2.05 -16.50
C GLU A 362 34.64 2.05 -15.07
N GLN A 363 35.14 2.96 -14.21
CA GLN A 363 34.66 3.11 -12.84
C GLN A 363 33.19 3.55 -12.80
N THR A 364 32.80 4.43 -13.72
CA THR A 364 31.42 4.91 -13.84
C THR A 364 30.49 3.79 -14.29
N LEU A 365 30.88 2.99 -15.29
CA LEU A 365 30.11 1.82 -15.70
C LEU A 365 30.03 0.77 -14.58
N ARG A 366 31.11 0.51 -13.84
CA ARG A 366 31.09 -0.41 -12.70
C ARG A 366 30.10 0.04 -11.62
N TYR A 367 30.01 1.34 -11.38
CA TYR A 367 29.03 1.94 -10.47
C TYR A 367 27.59 1.74 -10.97
N LEU A 368 27.32 2.07 -12.24
CA LEU A 368 25.99 1.91 -12.84
C LEU A 368 25.58 0.44 -12.99
N ASN A 369 26.53 -0.48 -13.20
CA ASN A 369 26.32 -1.92 -13.31
C ASN A 369 25.83 -2.59 -12.01
N ARG A 370 25.83 -1.86 -10.88
CA ARG A 370 25.10 -2.29 -9.68
C ARG A 370 23.60 -2.38 -9.94
N LEU A 371 23.08 -1.56 -10.85
CA LEU A 371 21.70 -1.59 -11.31
C LEU A 371 21.58 -2.60 -12.45
N SER A 372 20.61 -3.51 -12.37
CA SER A 372 20.36 -4.47 -13.44
C SER A 372 19.62 -3.78 -14.59
N GLY A 373 19.99 -4.10 -15.84
CA GLY A 373 19.25 -3.62 -17.02
C GLY A 373 17.74 -3.87 -16.93
N PRO A 374 17.28 -5.08 -16.54
CA PRO A 374 15.86 -5.35 -16.32
C PRO A 374 15.17 -4.50 -15.26
N PHE A 375 15.91 -3.99 -14.26
CA PHE A 375 15.38 -3.07 -13.25
C PHE A 375 15.35 -1.62 -13.74
N LEU A 376 16.39 -1.16 -14.45
CA LEU A 376 16.38 0.15 -15.13
C LEU A 376 15.23 0.23 -16.14
N ASP A 377 14.93 -0.91 -16.77
CA ASP A 377 13.73 -1.16 -17.55
C ASP A 377 12.42 -1.10 -16.73
N ARG A 378 12.39 -0.62 -15.49
CA ARG A 378 11.14 -0.34 -14.78
C ARG A 378 10.85 1.16 -14.69
N PHE A 379 11.81 2.00 -15.09
CA PHE A 379 11.62 3.45 -15.17
C PHE A 379 11.10 3.85 -16.56
N ASP A 380 9.95 4.52 -16.57
CA ASP A 380 9.34 5.04 -17.79
C ASP A 380 10.02 6.34 -18.20
N LEU A 381 10.34 7.19 -17.23
CA LEU A 381 11.06 8.45 -17.40
C LEU A 381 12.40 8.42 -16.66
N SER A 382 13.41 8.99 -17.29
CA SER A 382 14.70 9.30 -16.68
C SER A 382 15.08 10.74 -17.01
N LEU A 383 15.15 11.58 -15.97
CA LEU A 383 15.42 13.00 -16.08
C LEU A 383 16.83 13.29 -15.60
N GLU A 384 17.57 14.04 -16.41
CA GLU A 384 18.79 14.67 -15.96
C GLU A 384 18.46 16.02 -15.32
N ILE A 385 18.87 16.18 -14.06
CA ILE A 385 18.69 17.41 -13.28
C ILE A 385 20.05 18.13 -13.23
N PRO A 386 20.26 19.16 -14.05
CA PRO A 386 21.53 19.88 -14.09
C PRO A 386 21.74 20.72 -12.83
N LEU A 387 22.98 21.17 -12.61
CA LEU A 387 23.26 22.18 -11.59
C LEU A 387 22.55 23.49 -11.96
N PRO A 388 21.91 24.17 -10.99
CA PRO A 388 21.34 25.48 -11.24
C PRO A 388 22.45 26.46 -11.64
N PRO A 389 22.25 27.26 -12.71
CA PRO A 389 23.20 28.29 -13.11
C PRO A 389 23.61 29.21 -11.94
N PRO A 390 24.88 29.65 -11.89
CA PRO A 390 25.33 30.63 -10.90
C PRO A 390 24.46 31.89 -10.93
N GLY A 391 24.05 32.38 -9.77
CA GLY A 391 23.25 33.61 -9.63
C GLY A 391 21.74 33.43 -9.61
N ILE A 392 21.19 32.25 -9.92
CA ILE A 392 19.74 31.98 -9.82
C ILE A 392 19.20 32.14 -8.39
N LEU A 393 19.99 31.76 -7.38
CA LEU A 393 19.60 31.91 -5.97
C LEU A 393 19.58 33.38 -5.51
N SER A 394 20.28 34.27 -6.22
CA SER A 394 20.38 35.69 -5.90
C SER A 394 19.33 36.54 -6.61
N GLN A 395 18.66 35.99 -7.64
CA GLN A 395 17.55 36.65 -8.30
C GLN A 395 16.27 36.40 -7.51
N HIS A 396 15.43 37.43 -7.34
CA HIS A 396 14.05 37.24 -6.90
C HIS A 396 13.32 36.40 -7.95
N ALA A 397 13.35 35.08 -7.78
CA ALA A 397 12.74 34.14 -8.70
C ALA A 397 11.27 34.50 -8.90
N SER A 398 10.83 34.58 -10.16
CA SER A 398 9.41 34.52 -10.49
C SER A 398 8.83 33.28 -9.80
N LYS A 399 7.81 33.46 -8.96
CA LYS A 399 7.13 32.34 -8.30
C LYS A 399 6.68 31.37 -9.40
N GLY A 400 7.25 30.17 -9.41
CA GLY A 400 6.83 29.11 -10.31
C GLY A 400 5.38 28.70 -10.04
N GLU A 401 4.84 27.84 -10.89
CA GLU A 401 3.51 27.27 -10.65
C GLU A 401 3.45 26.57 -9.29
N ASN A 402 2.36 26.77 -8.57
CA ASN A 402 2.13 26.11 -7.28
C ASN A 402 1.62 24.67 -7.46
N SER A 403 1.83 23.85 -6.44
CA SER A 403 1.41 22.44 -6.41
C SER A 403 -0.09 22.29 -6.67
N ALA A 404 -0.92 23.23 -6.19
CA ALA A 404 -2.36 23.18 -6.37
C ALA A 404 -2.80 23.34 -7.84
N THR A 405 -2.12 24.19 -8.62
CA THR A 405 -2.42 24.38 -10.05
C THR A 405 -2.01 23.15 -10.85
N VAL A 406 -0.80 22.63 -10.61
CA VAL A 406 -0.33 21.39 -11.23
C VAL A 406 -1.23 20.21 -10.87
N LYS A 407 -1.64 20.09 -9.60
CA LYS A 407 -2.58 19.06 -9.13
C LYS A 407 -3.90 19.06 -9.89
N LYS A 408 -4.47 20.24 -10.19
CA LYS A 408 -5.70 20.35 -11.00
C LYS A 408 -5.51 19.79 -12.41
N ARG A 409 -4.37 20.08 -13.06
CA ARG A 409 -4.04 19.53 -14.39
C ARG A 409 -3.84 18.01 -14.33
N VAL A 410 -3.14 17.52 -13.31
CA VAL A 410 -2.96 16.09 -13.05
C VAL A 410 -4.30 15.38 -12.89
N ILE A 411 -5.22 15.92 -12.07
CA ILE A 411 -6.56 15.36 -11.88
C ILE A 411 -7.32 15.32 -13.20
N ALA A 412 -7.32 16.41 -13.98
CA ALA A 412 -8.00 16.47 -15.27
C ALA A 412 -7.44 15.44 -16.27
N ALA A 413 -6.11 15.26 -16.32
CA ALA A 413 -5.47 14.27 -17.16
C ALA A 413 -5.81 12.82 -16.72
N GLN A 414 -5.83 12.55 -15.41
CA GLN A 414 -6.22 11.23 -14.89
C GLN A 414 -7.69 10.93 -15.16
N GLU A 415 -8.59 11.91 -15.00
CA GLU A 415 -10.01 11.73 -15.28
C GLU A 415 -10.25 11.37 -16.76
N ARG A 416 -9.56 12.02 -17.71
CA ARG A 416 -9.59 11.63 -19.13
C ARG A 416 -9.12 10.19 -19.35
N GLN A 417 -8.08 9.76 -18.64
CA GLN A 417 -7.59 8.38 -18.72
C GLN A 417 -8.62 7.39 -18.16
N TYR A 418 -9.20 7.67 -17.00
CA TYR A 418 -10.24 6.83 -16.39
C TYR A 418 -11.50 6.74 -17.25
N GLN A 419 -11.97 7.85 -17.83
CA GLN A 419 -13.11 7.85 -18.75
C GLN A 419 -12.82 7.03 -20.02
N ARG A 420 -11.60 7.11 -20.55
CA ARG A 420 -11.21 6.38 -21.77
C ARG A 420 -11.00 4.88 -21.53
N GLN A 421 -10.31 4.50 -20.46
CA GLN A 421 -9.79 3.13 -20.31
C GLN A 421 -9.88 2.57 -18.88
N LYS A 422 -10.48 3.31 -17.93
CA LYS A 422 -10.66 2.93 -16.51
C LYS A 422 -9.37 2.67 -15.72
N LYS A 423 -8.22 3.09 -16.25
CA LYS A 423 -6.91 2.99 -15.57
C LYS A 423 -5.94 4.03 -16.10
N LEU A 424 -4.86 4.27 -15.36
CA LEU A 424 -3.79 5.19 -15.77
C LEU A 424 -2.99 4.64 -16.96
N ASN A 425 -2.39 5.55 -17.73
CA ASN A 425 -1.61 5.22 -18.93
C ASN A 425 -0.41 4.29 -18.66
N ALA A 426 0.23 4.40 -17.49
CA ALA A 426 1.32 3.50 -17.10
C ALA A 426 0.87 2.02 -17.08
N HIS A 427 -0.38 1.74 -16.70
CA HIS A 427 -0.95 0.39 -16.57
C HIS A 427 -1.57 -0.15 -17.88
N LEU A 428 -1.37 0.53 -19.02
CA LEU A 428 -1.83 0.02 -20.31
C LEU A 428 -1.08 -1.25 -20.71
N GLU A 429 -1.81 -2.24 -21.21
CA GLU A 429 -1.29 -3.49 -21.75
C GLU A 429 -1.16 -3.43 -23.28
N GLY A 430 -0.43 -4.37 -23.88
CA GLY A 430 -0.06 -4.33 -25.30
C GLY A 430 -1.24 -4.10 -26.27
N ARG A 431 -2.39 -4.74 -26.03
CA ARG A 431 -3.60 -4.57 -26.86
C ARG A 431 -4.22 -3.17 -26.71
N GLU A 432 -4.14 -2.60 -25.52
CA GLU A 432 -4.71 -1.29 -25.23
C GLU A 432 -3.80 -0.16 -25.73
N ILE A 433 -2.47 -0.37 -25.70
CA ILE A 433 -1.51 0.55 -26.33
C ILE A 433 -1.81 0.67 -27.83
N GLN A 434 -2.07 -0.44 -28.52
CA GLN A 434 -2.44 -0.41 -29.94
C GLN A 434 -3.77 0.33 -30.19
N LYS A 435 -4.71 0.29 -29.23
CA LYS A 435 -6.02 0.93 -29.34
C LYS A 435 -5.98 2.42 -29.02
N TYR A 436 -5.26 2.83 -27.98
CA TYR A 436 -5.30 4.20 -27.44
C TYR A 436 -4.08 5.04 -27.79
N CYS A 437 -2.98 4.43 -28.23
CA CYS A 437 -1.75 5.11 -28.64
C CYS A 437 -1.50 4.94 -30.14
N VAL A 438 -2.52 5.25 -30.96
CA VAL A 438 -2.39 5.21 -32.42
C VAL A 438 -1.51 6.35 -32.90
N LEU A 439 -0.51 6.03 -33.72
CA LEU A 439 0.39 6.98 -34.36
C LEU A 439 0.10 7.09 -35.87
N HIS A 440 0.37 8.26 -36.44
CA HIS A 440 0.51 8.39 -37.88
C HIS A 440 1.72 7.60 -38.38
N HIS A 441 1.66 7.09 -39.62
CA HIS A 441 2.70 6.24 -40.19
C HIS A 441 4.08 6.94 -40.20
N ASP A 442 4.12 8.25 -40.45
CA ASP A 442 5.37 9.02 -40.47
C ASP A 442 5.99 9.17 -39.08
N ASP A 443 5.15 9.37 -38.06
CA ASP A 443 5.58 9.47 -36.66
C ASP A 443 6.07 8.11 -36.14
N ALA A 444 5.44 7.02 -36.55
CA ALA A 444 5.89 5.67 -36.22
C ALA A 444 7.27 5.37 -36.82
N ARG A 445 7.49 5.70 -38.10
CA ARG A 445 8.80 5.55 -38.75
C ARG A 445 9.87 6.42 -38.09
N TRP A 446 9.53 7.65 -37.72
CA TRP A 446 10.45 8.53 -37.01
C TRP A 446 10.84 7.98 -35.65
N LEU A 447 9.87 7.49 -34.87
CA LEU A 447 10.12 6.92 -33.55
C LEU A 447 10.97 5.64 -33.64
N GLU A 448 10.79 4.84 -34.70
CA GLU A 448 11.59 3.63 -34.93
C GLU A 448 13.05 3.99 -35.19
N GLY A 449 13.30 4.99 -36.05
CA GLY A 449 14.65 5.53 -36.27
C GLY A 449 15.30 6.06 -34.99
N ALA A 450 14.52 6.74 -34.12
CA ALA A 450 15.01 7.21 -32.83
C ALA A 450 15.39 6.06 -31.88
N LEU A 451 14.60 4.97 -31.84
CA LEU A 451 14.94 3.79 -31.04
C LEU A 451 16.22 3.12 -31.52
N VAL A 452 16.39 2.94 -32.84
CA VAL A 452 17.59 2.32 -33.42
C VAL A 452 18.83 3.14 -33.08
N HIS A 453 18.75 4.48 -33.18
CA HIS A 453 19.87 5.36 -32.85
C HIS A 453 20.24 5.31 -31.35
N LEU A 454 19.24 5.12 -30.48
CA LEU A 454 19.43 5.02 -29.03
C LEU A 454 19.63 3.57 -28.54
N GLY A 455 19.68 2.57 -29.43
CA GLY A 455 19.82 1.16 -29.05
C GLY A 455 18.70 0.65 -28.14
N LEU A 456 17.51 1.25 -28.21
CA LEU A 456 16.39 0.99 -27.30
C LEU A 456 15.56 -0.23 -27.73
N SER A 457 15.02 -0.94 -26.75
CA SER A 457 14.22 -2.16 -26.99
C SER A 457 12.78 -1.86 -27.41
N ILE A 458 12.07 -2.89 -27.90
CA ILE A 458 10.61 -2.83 -28.15
C ILE A 458 9.83 -2.51 -26.87
N ARG A 459 10.35 -2.85 -25.68
CA ARG A 459 9.71 -2.45 -24.42
C ARG A 459 9.81 -0.95 -24.18
N ALA A 460 10.94 -0.34 -24.56
CA ALA A 460 11.09 1.11 -24.52
C ALA A 460 10.15 1.82 -25.50
N TRP A 461 9.87 1.24 -26.69
CA TRP A 461 8.83 1.72 -27.60
C TRP A 461 7.48 1.87 -26.89
N GLN A 462 7.02 0.80 -26.26
CA GLN A 462 5.70 0.77 -25.60
C GLN A 462 5.62 1.78 -24.46
N ARG A 463 6.69 1.96 -23.68
CA ARG A 463 6.74 2.98 -22.62
C ARG A 463 6.73 4.40 -23.17
N LEU A 464 7.49 4.67 -24.24
CA LEU A 464 7.49 5.99 -24.88
C LEU A 464 6.08 6.35 -25.38
N LEU A 465 5.33 5.37 -25.92
CA LEU A 465 3.92 5.59 -26.29
C LEU A 465 3.04 5.92 -25.07
N LYS A 466 3.22 5.23 -23.94
CA LYS A 466 2.47 5.52 -22.71
C LYS A 466 2.77 6.92 -22.17
N VAL A 467 4.04 7.32 -22.17
CA VAL A 467 4.48 8.66 -21.73
C VAL A 467 3.94 9.73 -22.69
N ALA A 468 4.09 9.54 -24.00
CA ALA A 468 3.57 10.47 -25.01
C ALA A 468 2.04 10.59 -24.95
N ARG A 469 1.33 9.51 -24.61
CA ARG A 469 -0.12 9.56 -24.38
C ARG A 469 -0.47 10.40 -23.17
N THR A 470 0.28 10.28 -22.08
CA THR A 470 0.09 11.14 -20.89
C THR A 470 0.36 12.61 -21.20
N ILE A 471 1.39 12.91 -21.99
CA ILE A 471 1.68 14.29 -22.43
C ILE A 471 0.49 14.85 -23.23
N ALA A 472 -0.03 14.07 -24.19
CA ALA A 472 -1.23 14.45 -24.94
C ALA A 472 -2.44 14.69 -24.03
N ASP A 473 -2.64 13.85 -23.01
CA ASP A 473 -3.75 13.99 -22.05
C ASP A 473 -3.63 15.26 -21.19
N ILE A 474 -2.41 15.66 -20.81
CA ILE A 474 -2.16 16.92 -20.09
C ILE A 474 -2.49 18.13 -20.98
N GLU A 475 -2.16 18.05 -22.27
CA GLU A 475 -2.41 19.10 -23.26
C GLU A 475 -3.83 19.08 -23.83
N GLN A 476 -4.67 18.17 -23.34
CA GLN A 476 -6.06 17.96 -23.80
C GLN A 476 -6.16 17.59 -25.29
N ALA A 477 -5.11 16.99 -25.86
CA ALA A 477 -5.07 16.51 -27.23
C ALA A 477 -5.65 15.09 -27.35
N ASP A 478 -6.49 14.85 -28.36
CA ASP A 478 -7.13 13.54 -28.56
C ASP A 478 -6.21 12.52 -29.23
N SER A 479 -5.25 12.98 -30.05
CA SER A 479 -4.25 12.15 -30.74
C SER A 479 -2.82 12.47 -30.28
N ILE A 480 -1.93 11.48 -30.40
CA ILE A 480 -0.50 11.69 -30.12
C ILE A 480 0.14 12.41 -31.31
N SER A 481 0.76 13.56 -31.06
CA SER A 481 1.51 14.33 -32.05
C SER A 481 3.00 14.00 -31.99
N ARG A 482 3.74 14.41 -33.04
CA ARG A 482 5.21 14.31 -33.07
C ARG A 482 5.89 15.05 -31.93
N GLN A 483 5.33 16.18 -31.48
CA GLN A 483 5.87 16.96 -30.37
C GLN A 483 5.82 16.17 -29.06
N HIS A 484 4.71 15.47 -28.79
CA HIS A 484 4.58 14.62 -27.59
C HIS A 484 5.60 13.46 -27.62
N LEU A 485 5.85 12.88 -28.80
CA LEU A 485 6.86 11.83 -28.95
C LEU A 485 8.29 12.36 -28.74
N GLN A 486 8.59 13.54 -29.26
CA GLN A 486 9.90 14.20 -29.07
C GLN A 486 10.16 14.50 -27.58
N GLU A 487 9.15 15.03 -26.87
CA GLU A 487 9.23 15.26 -25.43
C GLU A 487 9.43 13.94 -24.68
N ALA A 488 8.66 12.89 -24.99
CA ALA A 488 8.85 11.57 -24.36
C ALA A 488 10.27 10.98 -24.58
N VAL A 489 10.83 11.10 -25.78
CA VAL A 489 12.20 10.65 -26.10
C VAL A 489 13.27 11.51 -25.38
N SER A 490 12.95 12.76 -25.03
CA SER A 490 13.85 13.62 -24.25
C SER A 490 14.10 13.08 -22.84
N TYR A 491 13.13 12.35 -22.27
CA TYR A 491 13.18 11.78 -20.92
C TYR A 491 13.86 10.40 -20.84
N ARG A 492 14.84 10.15 -21.72
CA ARG A 492 15.67 8.93 -21.76
C ARG A 492 17.14 9.23 -21.41
N ALA A 493 17.35 9.99 -20.33
CA ALA A 493 18.67 10.41 -19.88
C ALA A 493 19.60 9.23 -19.54
N ILE A 494 19.08 8.16 -18.90
CA ILE A 494 19.93 7.02 -18.50
C ILE A 494 20.50 6.27 -19.70
N ASP A 495 19.69 6.05 -20.72
CA ASP A 495 20.09 5.35 -21.94
C ASP A 495 21.16 6.15 -22.69
N ARG A 496 20.99 7.48 -22.77
CA ARG A 496 21.99 8.38 -23.35
C ARG A 496 23.31 8.35 -22.59
N LEU A 497 23.26 8.34 -21.26
CA LEU A 497 24.44 8.24 -20.40
C LEU A 497 25.20 6.93 -20.67
N LEU A 498 24.50 5.79 -20.74
CA LEU A 498 25.12 4.49 -21.01
C LEU A 498 25.77 4.43 -22.40
N ILE A 499 25.09 4.94 -23.43
CA ILE A 499 25.63 5.01 -24.81
C ILE A 499 26.86 5.92 -24.85
N HIS A 500 26.82 7.06 -24.17
CA HIS A 500 27.94 7.98 -24.10
C HIS A 500 29.17 7.32 -23.46
N LEU A 501 28.98 6.60 -22.35
CA LEU A 501 30.07 5.86 -21.70
C LEU A 501 30.63 4.73 -22.56
N GLN A 502 29.78 3.99 -23.28
CA GLN A 502 30.23 2.95 -24.22
C GLN A 502 31.08 3.54 -25.35
N LYS A 503 30.69 4.69 -25.91
CA LYS A 503 31.47 5.40 -26.94
C LYS A 503 32.80 5.94 -26.44
N LEU A 504 32.95 6.21 -25.14
CA LEU A 504 34.22 6.64 -24.55
C LEU A 504 35.17 5.47 -24.28
N LEU A 505 34.68 4.23 -24.30
CA LEU A 505 35.48 3.02 -24.11
C LEU A 505 35.87 2.32 -25.42
N ALA A 506 35.08 2.54 -26.48
CA ALA A 506 35.38 2.11 -27.85
C ALA A 506 36.37 3.07 -28.51
#